data_AF-A0A7S2L4P2-F1
#
_entry.id   AF-A0A7S2L4P2-F1
#
_cell.length_a   1.000
_cell.length_b   1.000
_cell.length_c   1.000
_cell.angle_alpha   90.00
_cell.angle_beta   90.00
_cell.angle_gamma   90.00
#
_symmetry.space_group_name_H-M   'P 1'
#
loop_
_entity.id
_entity.type
_entity.pdbx_description
1 polymer ?
#
loop_
_entity_poly.entity_id
_entity_poly.type
_entity_poly.pdbx_seq_one_letter_code
_entity_poly.pdbx_strand_id
1 'polypeptide(L)'
;IDPDVQEFCDRFSLDLRMTRMLNDELNKRPDTWEGDLLALYEIIESARVPAGLLMVKIKEMQAGTFVGKPKPDKEIQEMGKKYKLDDSATQRLTEVMAKRENRKDDLEKLEKHLKVSNKPSALVMMMLGKLRKGEDIGDPEFKAAPGSYRWEREVRKDFDIGGGKGGKGGGRGGG
;
A
#
# COMPACT_ATOMS: atom_id res chain seq x y z
N ILE A 1 -12.09 24.18 13.95
CA ILE A 1 -10.80 23.61 13.49
C ILE A 1 -10.83 22.17 13.91
N ASP A 2 -10.52 21.27 12.99
CA ASP A 2 -10.43 19.85 13.28
C ASP A 2 -9.36 19.57 14.37
N PRO A 3 -9.61 18.66 15.34
CA PRO A 3 -8.65 18.34 16.39
C PRO A 3 -7.28 17.92 15.88
N ASP A 4 -7.19 17.14 14.80
CA ASP A 4 -5.90 16.64 14.30
C ASP A 4 -5.11 17.77 13.63
N VAL A 5 -5.81 18.74 13.02
CA VAL A 5 -5.20 19.96 12.47
C VAL A 5 -4.69 20.86 13.59
N GLN A 6 -5.44 20.97 14.68
CA GLN A 6 -5.02 21.73 15.85
C GLN A 6 -3.76 21.11 16.49
N GLU A 7 -3.75 19.79 16.71
CA GLU A 7 -2.59 19.07 17.24
C GLU A 7 -1.35 19.25 16.34
N PHE A 8 -1.52 19.12 15.03
CA PHE A 8 -0.45 19.35 14.06
C PHE A 8 0.12 20.76 14.19
N CYS A 9 -0.76 21.78 14.23
CA CYS A 9 -0.32 23.16 14.34
C CYS A 9 0.37 23.47 15.68
N ASP A 10 -0.12 22.93 16.78
CA ASP A 10 0.47 23.10 18.10
C ASP A 10 1.86 22.44 18.18
N ARG A 11 2.02 21.22 17.63
CA ARG A 11 3.31 20.50 17.60
C ARG A 11 4.42 21.31 16.95
N PHE A 12 4.11 22.04 15.87
CA PHE A 12 5.07 22.84 15.13
C PHE A 12 5.04 24.33 15.51
N SER A 13 4.34 24.70 16.59
CA SER A 13 4.21 26.08 17.08
C SER A 13 3.73 27.06 16.00
N LEU A 14 2.73 26.63 15.23
CA LEU A 14 2.14 27.39 14.13
C LEU A 14 1.06 28.33 14.65
N ASP A 15 0.92 29.50 14.02
CA ASP A 15 -0.05 30.48 14.49
C ASP A 15 -1.50 30.10 14.14
N LEU A 16 -2.45 30.73 14.83
CA LEU A 16 -3.88 30.48 14.64
C LEU A 16 -4.35 30.82 13.22
N ARG A 17 -3.70 31.79 12.55
CA ARG A 17 -4.06 32.19 11.19
C ARG A 17 -3.73 31.07 10.21
N MET A 18 -2.53 30.50 10.30
CA MET A 18 -2.09 29.35 9.51
C MET A 18 -2.93 28.11 9.82
N THR A 19 -3.27 27.88 11.08
CA THR A 19 -4.14 26.78 11.51
C THR A 19 -5.50 26.84 10.81
N ARG A 20 -6.13 28.02 10.76
CA ARG A 20 -7.39 28.22 10.03
C ARG A 20 -7.24 27.99 8.53
N MET A 21 -6.20 28.56 7.93
CA MET A 21 -5.95 28.40 6.50
C MET A 21 -5.73 26.94 6.10
N LEU A 22 -4.98 26.18 6.91
CA LEU A 22 -4.76 24.76 6.68
C LEU A 22 -6.07 23.96 6.83
N ASN A 23 -6.82 24.19 7.91
CA ASN A 23 -8.10 23.53 8.15
C ASN A 23 -9.07 23.72 6.98
N ASP A 24 -9.19 24.96 6.49
CA ASP A 24 -10.10 25.29 5.39
C ASP A 24 -9.69 24.61 4.10
N GLU A 25 -8.39 24.46 3.86
CA GLU A 25 -7.88 23.84 2.64
C GLU A 25 -7.98 22.31 2.67
N LEU A 26 -7.71 21.68 3.82
CA LEU A 26 -7.93 20.24 3.99
C LEU A 26 -9.42 19.89 3.85
N ASN A 27 -10.33 20.69 4.39
CA ASN A 27 -11.78 20.46 4.27
C ASN A 27 -12.32 20.50 2.83
N LYS A 28 -11.57 21.11 1.89
CA LYS A 28 -11.91 21.07 0.45
C LYS A 28 -11.50 19.74 -0.21
N ARG A 29 -10.74 18.90 0.48
CA ARG A 29 -10.09 17.69 -0.04
C ARG A 29 -10.46 16.45 0.79
N PRO A 30 -11.77 16.13 0.96
CA PRO A 30 -12.21 15.08 1.88
C PRO A 30 -11.66 13.68 1.54
N ASP A 31 -11.43 13.39 0.26
CA ASP A 31 -10.92 12.08 -0.18
C ASP A 31 -9.44 11.85 0.15
N THR A 32 -8.66 12.94 0.29
CA THR A 32 -7.23 12.88 0.60
C THR A 32 -6.89 13.46 1.95
N TRP A 33 -7.88 13.90 2.73
CA TRP A 33 -7.72 14.67 3.97
C TRP A 33 -6.70 14.06 4.94
N GLU A 34 -6.91 12.81 5.34
CA GLU A 34 -6.03 12.10 6.29
C GLU A 34 -4.60 11.98 5.74
N GLY A 35 -4.48 11.66 4.46
CA GLY A 35 -3.20 11.45 3.81
C GLY A 35 -2.46 12.74 3.46
N ASP A 36 -3.18 13.83 3.22
CA ASP A 36 -2.62 15.17 3.09
C ASP A 36 -2.03 15.63 4.42
N LEU A 37 -2.75 15.45 5.53
CA LEU A 37 -2.27 15.78 6.87
C LEU A 37 -1.04 14.95 7.25
N LEU A 38 -1.05 13.64 6.98
CA LEU A 38 0.12 12.77 7.16
C LEU A 38 1.33 13.22 6.31
N ALA A 39 1.10 13.58 5.05
CA ALA A 39 2.17 14.10 4.20
C ALA A 39 2.74 15.42 4.74
N LEU A 40 1.89 16.30 5.26
CA LEU A 40 2.32 17.53 5.91
C LEU A 40 3.15 17.24 7.16
N TYR A 41 2.78 16.27 8.01
CA TYR A 41 3.60 15.85 9.14
C TYR A 41 5.03 15.49 8.72
N GLU A 42 5.19 14.63 7.71
CA GLU A 42 6.51 14.21 7.22
C GLU A 42 7.32 15.36 6.59
N ILE A 43 6.65 16.21 5.81
CA ILE A 43 7.29 17.35 5.13
C ILE A 43 7.76 18.38 6.17
N ILE A 44 6.92 18.68 7.16
CA ILE A 44 7.19 19.74 8.14
C ILE A 44 8.15 19.27 9.23
N GLU A 45 8.15 17.99 9.61
CA GLU A 45 9.07 17.43 10.60
C GLU A 45 10.56 17.58 10.22
N SER A 46 10.86 17.54 8.93
CA SER A 46 12.23 17.73 8.41
C SER A 46 12.57 19.19 8.08
N ALA A 47 11.63 20.13 8.27
CA ALA A 47 11.76 21.50 7.80
C ALA A 47 12.65 22.35 8.71
N ARG A 48 13.59 23.09 8.12
CA ARG A 48 14.38 24.10 8.86
C ARG A 48 13.52 25.25 9.38
N VAL A 49 12.44 25.60 8.67
CA VAL A 49 11.48 26.65 9.04
C VAL A 49 10.05 26.12 8.80
N PRO A 50 9.45 25.45 9.80
CA PRO A 50 8.12 24.83 9.69
C PRO A 50 7.02 25.75 9.17
N ALA A 51 6.88 26.94 9.75
CA ALA A 51 5.85 27.90 9.37
C ALA A 51 5.97 28.37 7.91
N GLY A 52 7.21 28.67 7.48
CA GLY A 52 7.47 29.08 6.10
C GLY A 52 7.13 27.98 5.10
N LEU A 53 7.53 26.74 5.39
CA LEU A 53 7.26 25.60 4.51
C LEU A 53 5.78 25.24 4.48
N LEU A 54 5.07 25.28 5.62
CA LEU A 54 3.63 25.03 5.64
C LEU A 54 2.88 26.07 4.81
N MET A 55 3.25 27.36 4.86
CA MET A 55 2.62 28.38 4.02
C MET A 55 2.81 28.07 2.52
N VAL A 56 3.96 27.53 2.12
CA VAL A 56 4.17 27.05 0.74
C VAL A 56 3.22 25.89 0.43
N LYS A 57 3.06 24.93 1.33
CA LYS A 57 2.16 23.78 1.12
C LYS A 57 0.68 24.17 1.07
N ILE A 58 0.24 25.12 1.88
CA ILE A 58 -1.11 25.69 1.78
C ILE A 58 -1.31 26.36 0.40
N LYS A 59 -0.32 27.11 -0.11
CA LYS A 59 -0.39 27.70 -1.45
C LYS A 59 -0.43 26.65 -2.57
N GLU A 60 0.34 25.57 -2.44
CA GLU A 60 0.27 24.45 -3.38
C GLU A 60 -1.12 23.80 -3.37
N MET A 61 -1.74 23.63 -2.20
CA MET A 61 -3.11 23.09 -2.10
C MET A 61 -4.13 24.02 -2.76
N GLN A 62 -4.05 25.33 -2.49
CA GLN A 62 -4.89 26.35 -3.13
C GLN A 62 -4.75 26.38 -4.65
N ALA A 63 -3.55 26.09 -5.16
CA ALA A 63 -3.26 25.98 -6.59
C ALA A 63 -3.63 24.60 -7.19
N GLY A 64 -4.07 23.64 -6.37
CA GLY A 64 -4.34 22.26 -6.80
C GLY A 64 -3.09 21.46 -7.17
N THR A 65 -1.89 21.94 -6.79
CA THR A 65 -0.61 21.29 -7.11
C THR A 65 -0.03 20.49 -5.95
N PHE A 66 -0.61 20.60 -4.75
CA PHE A 66 -0.20 19.78 -3.61
C PHE A 66 -0.54 18.30 -3.86
N VAL A 67 0.48 17.45 -3.73
CA VAL A 67 0.35 16.00 -3.82
C VAL A 67 0.48 15.43 -2.42
N GLY A 68 -0.65 15.11 -1.79
CA GLY A 68 -0.64 14.34 -0.55
C GLY A 68 -0.61 12.84 -0.81
N LYS A 69 -0.84 12.07 0.25
CA LYS A 69 -0.89 10.62 0.19
C LYS A 69 -2.31 10.15 -0.11
N PRO A 70 -2.64 9.66 -1.33
CA PRO A 70 -3.96 9.12 -1.57
C PRO A 70 -4.22 7.92 -0.65
N LYS A 71 -5.43 7.83 -0.09
CA LYS A 71 -5.84 6.68 0.70
C LYS A 71 -5.94 5.45 -0.21
N PRO A 72 -5.37 4.30 0.18
CA PRO A 72 -5.53 3.08 -0.59
C PRO A 72 -7.02 2.72 -0.66
N ASP A 73 -7.52 2.53 -1.88
CA ASP A 73 -8.87 2.01 -2.10
C ASP A 73 -9.01 0.56 -1.60
N LYS A 74 -10.24 0.05 -1.56
CA LYS A 74 -10.54 -1.27 -1.03
C LYS A 74 -9.76 -2.39 -1.72
N GLU A 75 -9.55 -2.29 -3.04
CA GLU A 75 -8.84 -3.31 -3.82
C GLU A 75 -7.35 -3.34 -3.46
N ILE A 76 -6.71 -2.18 -3.34
CA ILE A 76 -5.31 -2.07 -2.91
C ILE A 76 -5.15 -2.49 -1.44
N GLN A 77 -6.10 -2.15 -0.56
CA GLN A 77 -6.09 -2.60 0.83
C GLN A 77 -6.20 -4.12 0.96
N GLU A 78 -7.09 -4.75 0.18
CA GLU A 78 -7.25 -6.21 0.16
C GLU A 78 -5.99 -6.89 -0.38
N MET A 79 -5.38 -6.32 -1.42
CA MET A 79 -4.10 -6.80 -1.96
C MET A 79 -2.98 -6.69 -0.92
N GLY A 80 -2.88 -5.54 -0.24
CA GLY A 80 -1.92 -5.30 0.83
C GLY A 80 -2.03 -6.33 1.95
N LYS A 81 -3.25 -6.60 2.42
CA LYS A 81 -3.52 -7.63 3.45
C LYS A 81 -3.20 -9.04 2.95
N LYS A 82 -3.64 -9.38 1.75
CA LYS A 82 -3.50 -10.74 1.17
C LYS A 82 -2.03 -11.14 0.97
N TYR A 83 -1.21 -10.20 0.52
CA TYR A 83 0.21 -10.44 0.24
C TYR A 83 1.14 -9.84 1.30
N LYS A 84 0.61 -9.36 2.43
CA LYS A 84 1.39 -8.75 3.52
C LYS A 84 2.36 -7.67 3.02
N LEU A 85 1.86 -6.76 2.18
CA LEU A 85 2.63 -5.60 1.75
C LEU A 85 2.82 -4.66 2.94
N ASP A 86 4.02 -4.11 3.08
CA ASP A 86 4.26 -3.04 4.04
C ASP A 86 3.56 -1.75 3.62
N ASP A 87 3.47 -0.80 4.56
CA ASP A 87 2.77 0.47 4.36
C ASP A 87 3.39 1.27 3.22
N SER A 88 4.72 1.20 3.05
CA SER A 88 5.43 1.90 1.98
C SER A 88 5.05 1.37 0.60
N ALA A 89 5.03 0.05 0.44
CA ALA A 89 4.64 -0.62 -0.80
C ALA A 89 3.16 -0.35 -1.13
N THR A 90 2.29 -0.40 -0.11
CA THR A 90 0.86 -0.10 -0.27
C THR A 90 0.65 1.34 -0.73
N GLN A 91 1.30 2.31 -0.06
CA GLN A 91 1.16 3.73 -0.38
C GLN A 91 1.67 4.05 -1.80
N ARG A 92 2.85 3.54 -2.16
CA ARG A 92 3.40 3.77 -3.51
C ARG A 92 2.58 3.08 -4.60
N LEU A 93 1.96 1.94 -4.30
CA LEU A 93 1.04 1.29 -5.21
C LEU A 93 -0.18 2.18 -5.46
N THR A 94 -0.78 2.75 -4.41
CA THR A 94 -1.90 3.70 -4.54
C THR A 94 -1.54 4.90 -5.39
N GLU A 95 -0.40 5.54 -5.14
CA GLU A 95 0.05 6.70 -5.91
C GLU A 95 0.21 6.42 -7.41
N VAL A 96 0.79 5.25 -7.74
CA VAL A 96 1.01 4.88 -9.15
C VAL A 96 -0.31 4.54 -9.81
N MET A 97 -1.15 3.72 -9.15
CA MET A 97 -2.43 3.27 -9.71
C MET A 97 -3.42 4.41 -9.92
N ALA A 98 -3.37 5.46 -9.11
CA ALA A 98 -4.19 6.67 -9.29
C ALA A 98 -3.93 7.38 -10.63
N LYS A 99 -2.78 7.14 -11.27
CA LYS A 99 -2.37 7.79 -12.53
C LYS A 99 -2.44 6.85 -13.75
N ARG A 100 -2.87 5.60 -13.58
CA ARG A 100 -2.90 4.60 -14.66
C ARG A 100 -4.25 4.59 -15.35
N GLU A 101 -4.23 4.65 -16.68
CA GLU A 101 -5.44 4.46 -17.51
C GLU A 101 -5.91 2.99 -17.46
N ASN A 102 -4.98 2.05 -17.57
CA ASN A 102 -5.27 0.60 -17.55
C ASN A 102 -5.15 -0.01 -16.13
N ARG A 103 -5.57 0.74 -15.11
CA ARG A 103 -5.41 0.38 -13.68
C ARG A 103 -5.83 -1.07 -13.38
N LYS A 104 -6.97 -1.51 -13.92
CA LYS A 104 -7.52 -2.84 -13.65
C LYS A 104 -6.58 -3.95 -14.15
N ASP A 105 -6.14 -3.87 -15.40
CA ASP A 105 -5.26 -4.86 -16.01
C ASP A 105 -3.90 -4.90 -15.30
N ASP A 106 -3.39 -3.74 -14.88
CA ASP A 106 -2.14 -3.64 -14.14
C ASP A 106 -2.23 -4.32 -12.76
N LEU A 107 -3.34 -4.11 -12.04
CA LEU A 107 -3.59 -4.76 -10.76
C LEU A 107 -3.73 -6.28 -10.91
N GLU A 108 -4.42 -6.75 -11.95
CA GLU A 108 -4.54 -8.19 -12.24
C GLU A 108 -3.16 -8.82 -12.52
N LYS A 109 -2.33 -8.18 -13.35
CA LYS A 109 -0.96 -8.64 -13.63
C LYS A 109 -0.09 -8.61 -12.38
N LEU A 110 -0.14 -7.53 -11.61
CA LEU A 110 0.61 -7.40 -10.36
C LEU A 110 0.20 -8.51 -9.38
N GLU A 111 -1.09 -8.84 -9.32
CA GLU A 111 -1.58 -9.93 -8.47
C GLU A 111 -0.97 -11.29 -8.88
N LYS A 112 -0.81 -11.57 -10.19
CA LYS A 112 -0.15 -12.79 -10.66
C LYS A 112 1.31 -12.87 -10.20
N HIS A 113 2.05 -11.76 -10.30
CA HIS A 113 3.44 -11.64 -9.82
C HIS A 113 3.54 -11.87 -8.31
N LEU A 114 2.62 -11.29 -7.54
CA LEU A 114 2.62 -11.43 -6.08
C LEU A 114 2.34 -12.86 -5.63
N LYS A 115 1.45 -13.59 -6.31
CA LYS A 115 1.11 -14.99 -5.99
C LYS A 115 2.32 -15.92 -6.01
N VAL A 116 3.30 -15.65 -6.87
CA VAL A 116 4.49 -16.51 -7.05
C VAL A 116 5.71 -16.05 -6.25
N SER A 117 5.63 -14.89 -5.58
CA SER A 117 6.75 -14.31 -4.84
C SER A 117 6.69 -14.59 -3.34
N ASN A 118 7.85 -14.78 -2.71
CA ASN A 118 8.02 -14.81 -1.26
C ASN A 118 8.58 -13.48 -0.70
N LYS A 119 8.76 -12.47 -1.57
CA LYS A 119 9.15 -11.10 -1.21
C LYS A 119 8.23 -10.09 -1.91
N PRO A 120 6.93 -10.06 -1.55
CA PRO A 120 5.90 -9.33 -2.28
C PRO A 120 6.12 -7.81 -2.29
N SER A 121 6.47 -7.18 -1.15
CA SER A 121 6.76 -5.73 -1.12
C SER A 121 7.88 -5.33 -2.08
N ALA A 122 9.01 -6.04 -2.04
CA ALA A 122 10.17 -5.74 -2.89
C ALA A 122 9.82 -5.92 -4.38
N LEU A 123 9.05 -6.97 -4.71
CA LEU A 123 8.60 -7.20 -6.07
C LEU A 123 7.67 -6.10 -6.57
N VAL A 124 6.70 -5.67 -5.75
CA VAL A 124 5.84 -4.52 -6.07
C VAL A 124 6.71 -3.30 -6.36
N MET A 125 7.66 -2.96 -5.49
CA MET A 125 8.54 -1.80 -5.69
C MET A 125 9.29 -1.84 -7.02
N MET A 126 9.81 -3.01 -7.43
CA MET A 126 10.46 -3.17 -8.73
C MET A 126 9.48 -2.95 -9.90
N MET A 127 8.27 -3.52 -9.82
CA MET A 127 7.26 -3.39 -10.87
C MET A 127 6.69 -1.98 -10.98
N LEU A 128 6.55 -1.27 -9.85
CA LEU A 128 6.13 0.14 -9.83
C LEU A 128 7.07 1.04 -10.65
N GLY A 129 8.36 0.69 -10.77
CA GLY A 129 9.30 1.41 -11.61
C GLY A 129 8.93 1.38 -13.11
N LYS A 130 8.44 0.24 -13.59
CA LYS A 130 7.94 0.08 -14.97
C LYS A 130 6.59 0.76 -15.16
N LEU A 131 5.67 0.54 -14.23
CA LEU A 131 4.32 1.10 -14.27
C LEU A 131 4.32 2.64 -14.26
N ARG A 132 5.24 3.27 -13.52
CA ARG A 132 5.44 4.72 -13.53
C ARG A 132 5.81 5.27 -14.92
N LYS A 133 6.46 4.48 -15.77
CA LYS A 133 6.87 4.85 -17.12
C LYS A 133 5.81 4.56 -18.19
N GLY A 134 4.65 4.04 -17.81
CA GLY A 134 3.65 3.59 -18.77
C GLY A 134 3.89 2.18 -19.31
N GLU A 135 4.95 1.50 -18.86
CA GLU A 135 5.31 0.18 -19.39
C GLU A 135 4.38 -0.93 -18.87
N ASP A 136 4.27 -2.01 -19.65
CA ASP A 136 3.62 -3.26 -19.24
C ASP A 136 4.59 -4.12 -18.42
N ILE A 137 4.12 -4.67 -17.31
CA ILE A 137 4.90 -5.56 -16.44
C ILE A 137 4.88 -7.02 -16.91
N GLY A 138 4.01 -7.36 -17.87
CA GLY A 138 3.88 -8.71 -18.42
C GLY A 138 3.40 -9.74 -17.39
N ASP A 139 3.46 -11.02 -17.78
CA ASP A 139 3.18 -12.14 -16.89
C ASP A 139 4.45 -12.59 -16.12
N PRO A 140 4.31 -13.24 -14.95
CA PRO A 140 5.45 -13.77 -14.21
C PRO A 140 6.18 -14.88 -14.98
N GLU A 141 7.48 -14.70 -15.18
CA GLU A 141 8.35 -15.69 -15.85
C GLU A 141 8.73 -16.88 -14.94
N PHE A 142 8.60 -16.72 -13.62
CA PHE A 142 9.10 -17.68 -12.64
C PHE A 142 7.98 -18.56 -12.03
N LYS A 143 8.33 -19.82 -11.72
CA LYS A 143 7.48 -20.73 -10.93
C LYS A 143 7.32 -20.21 -9.50
N ALA A 144 6.29 -20.67 -8.79
CA ALA A 144 6.02 -20.28 -7.41
C ALA A 144 7.24 -20.55 -6.51
N ALA A 145 7.76 -19.50 -5.87
CA ALA A 145 8.89 -19.61 -4.96
C ALA A 145 8.46 -20.29 -3.64
N PRO A 146 9.33 -21.08 -2.99
CA PRO A 146 9.07 -21.58 -1.65
C PRO A 146 8.71 -20.44 -0.69
N GLY A 147 7.60 -20.60 0.05
CA GLY A 147 7.02 -19.57 0.91
C GLY A 147 6.17 -18.51 0.20
N SER A 148 5.89 -18.64 -1.10
CA SER A 148 4.91 -17.77 -1.78
C SER A 148 3.48 -18.21 -1.49
N TYR A 149 2.51 -17.31 -1.68
CA TYR A 149 1.08 -17.60 -1.50
C TYR A 149 0.63 -18.83 -2.31
N ARG A 150 1.08 -18.95 -3.57
CA ARG A 150 0.77 -20.11 -4.42
C ARG A 150 1.45 -21.39 -3.91
N TRP A 151 2.72 -21.33 -3.53
CA TRP A 151 3.44 -22.48 -2.98
C TRP A 151 2.79 -23.00 -1.70
N GLU A 152 2.42 -22.11 -0.77
CA GLU A 152 1.72 -22.49 0.48
C GLU A 152 0.38 -23.18 0.21
N ARG A 153 -0.39 -22.71 -0.79
CA ARG A 153 -1.65 -23.36 -1.16
C ARG A 153 -1.46 -24.72 -1.83
N GLU A 154 -0.42 -24.88 -2.66
CA GLU A 154 -0.11 -26.15 -3.32
C GLU A 154 0.39 -27.18 -2.30
N VAL A 155 1.34 -26.79 -1.43
CA VAL A 155 1.85 -27.66 -0.34
C VAL A 155 0.72 -28.09 0.60
N ARG A 156 -0.17 -27.17 0.99
CA ARG A 156 -1.30 -27.50 1.87
C ARG A 156 -2.27 -28.51 1.23
N LYS A 157 -2.47 -28.45 -0.08
CA LYS A 157 -3.27 -29.46 -0.80
C LYS A 157 -2.60 -30.83 -0.80
N ASP A 158 -1.28 -30.90 -0.94
CA ASP A 158 -0.56 -32.17 -0.91
C ASP A 158 -0.62 -32.83 0.49
N PHE A 159 -0.64 -32.04 1.57
CA PHE A 159 -0.86 -32.55 2.93
C PHE A 159 -2.28 -33.10 3.16
N ASP A 160 -3.31 -32.46 2.61
CA ASP A 160 -4.70 -32.96 2.70
C ASP A 160 -4.90 -34.25 1.89
N ILE A 161 -4.20 -34.42 0.77
CA ILE A 161 -4.28 -35.62 -0.09
C ILE A 161 -3.43 -36.79 0.48
N GLY A 162 -2.33 -36.48 1.18
CA GLY A 162 -1.43 -37.47 1.79
C GLY A 162 -1.97 -38.17 3.05
N GLY A 163 -3.04 -37.67 3.67
CA GLY A 163 -3.66 -38.27 4.86
C GLY A 163 -4.48 -39.54 4.59
N GLY A 164 -4.62 -39.95 3.33
CA GLY A 164 -5.55 -41.01 2.90
C GLY A 164 -4.90 -42.30 2.41
N LYS A 165 -3.90 -42.88 3.09
CA LYS A 165 -3.53 -44.30 2.87
C LYS A 165 -2.63 -44.91 3.96
N GLY A 166 -3.22 -45.30 5.08
CA GLY A 166 -2.68 -46.33 5.98
C GLY A 166 -3.49 -47.62 5.85
N GLY A 167 -3.35 -48.31 4.71
CA GLY A 167 -4.07 -49.55 4.43
C GLY A 167 -3.33 -50.81 4.93
N LYS A 168 -4.03 -51.58 5.77
CA LYS A 168 -4.22 -53.06 5.75
C LYS A 168 -3.00 -54.02 5.91
N GLY A 169 -3.15 -54.96 6.86
CA GLY A 169 -2.45 -56.25 6.95
C GLY A 169 -2.17 -56.59 8.42
N GLY A 170 -2.78 -57.58 9.07
CA GLY A 170 -2.90 -58.99 8.69
C GLY A 170 -1.95 -59.80 9.59
N GLY A 171 -2.47 -60.44 10.65
CA GLY A 171 -1.66 -61.22 11.59
C GLY A 171 -2.48 -62.11 12.51
N ARG A 172 -2.64 -63.38 12.10
CA ARG A 172 -3.14 -64.53 12.88
C ARG A 172 -2.26 -64.82 14.11
N GLY A 173 -2.87 -65.27 15.20
CA GLY A 173 -2.32 -66.39 16.00
C GLY A 173 -2.16 -66.16 17.51
N GLY A 174 -2.82 -67.01 18.31
CA GLY A 174 -2.31 -67.46 19.62
C GLY A 174 -3.27 -67.27 20.81
N GLY A 175 -4.00 -68.33 21.15
CA GLY A 175 -4.84 -68.45 22.36
C GLY A 175 -5.78 -69.63 22.25
#